data_AF-A0A2E0MXL5-F1
#
_entry.id   AF-A0A2E0MXL5-F1
#
_cell.length_a   1.000
_cell.length_b   1.000
_cell.length_c   1.000
_cell.angle_alpha   90.00
_cell.angle_beta   90.00
_cell.angle_gamma   90.00
#
_symmetry.space_group_name_H-M   'P 1'
#
loop_
_entity.id
_entity.type
_entity.pdbx_description
1 polymer ?
#
loop_
_entity_poly.entity_id
_entity_poly.type
_entity_poly.pdbx_seq_one_letter_code
_entity_poly.pdbx_strand_id
1 'polypeptide(L)'
;VKRLLALKNVNSTLSPLKSVGYRQVCKYLEGFFSYDEMVYRALIATRQLAKRQMTWLTRWKDITWLSQDIQSSLSLVTKKIENTK
;
A
#
# COMPACT_ATOMS: atom_id res chain seq x y z
N VAL A 1 3.56 12.80 9.32
CA VAL A 1 2.12 13.11 9.56
C VAL A 1 1.92 14.42 10.33
N LYS A 2 2.49 14.60 11.55
CA LYS A 2 2.36 15.85 12.32
C LYS A 2 2.67 17.12 11.51
N ARG A 3 3.81 17.16 10.80
CA ARG A 3 4.18 18.29 9.92
C ARG A 3 3.17 18.53 8.78
N LEU A 4 2.52 17.48 8.27
CA LEU A 4 1.54 17.62 7.19
C LEU A 4 0.24 18.24 7.72
N LEU A 5 -0.22 17.84 8.90
CA LEU A 5 -1.42 18.41 9.54
C LEU A 5 -1.20 19.86 10.02
N ALA A 6 0.04 20.31 10.17
CA ALA A 6 0.37 21.69 10.51
C ALA A 6 0.27 22.66 9.30
N LEU A 7 0.08 22.14 8.08
CA LEU A 7 -0.10 22.97 6.89
C LEU A 7 -1.50 23.58 6.89
N LYS A 8 -1.60 24.88 6.56
CA LYS A 8 -2.85 25.68 6.64
C LYS A 8 -4.07 25.10 5.91
N ASN A 9 -3.86 24.23 4.91
CA ASN A 9 -4.94 23.66 4.09
C ASN A 9 -5.03 22.14 4.18
N VAL A 10 -4.49 21.53 5.23
CA VAL A 10 -4.47 20.07 5.39
C VAL A 10 -5.26 19.66 6.63
N ASN A 11 -6.37 18.96 6.43
CA ASN A 11 -7.17 18.36 7.52
C ASN A 11 -7.33 16.85 7.31
N SER A 12 -7.66 16.12 8.38
CA SER A 12 -7.74 14.66 8.38
C SER A 12 -8.83 14.07 7.46
N THR A 13 -9.70 14.90 6.88
CA THR A 13 -10.75 14.47 5.93
C THR A 13 -10.27 14.41 4.48
N LEU A 14 -9.09 14.95 4.17
CA LEU A 14 -8.50 14.90 2.83
C LEU A 14 -8.19 13.45 2.39
N SER A 15 -8.42 13.17 1.11
CA SER A 15 -8.21 11.84 0.51
C SER A 15 -6.82 11.24 0.76
N PRO A 16 -5.70 12.00 0.63
CA PRO A 16 -4.36 11.45 0.88
C PRO A 16 -4.16 10.97 2.34
N LEU A 17 -4.81 11.61 3.31
CA LEU A 17 -4.72 11.25 4.73
C LEU A 17 -5.60 10.06 5.12
N LYS A 18 -6.49 9.62 4.23
CA LYS A 18 -7.26 8.37 4.37
C LYS A 18 -6.45 7.13 3.96
N SER A 19 -5.28 7.32 3.36
CA SER A 19 -4.34 6.25 3.02
C SER A 19 -3.98 5.39 4.23
N VAL A 20 -3.66 4.12 3.97
CA VAL A 20 -3.23 3.17 4.99
C VAL A 20 -1.99 3.72 5.73
N GLY A 21 -1.98 3.60 7.06
CA GLY A 21 -0.96 4.17 7.94
C GLY A 21 -1.28 5.61 8.34
N TYR A 22 -1.49 6.50 7.37
CA TYR A 22 -1.78 7.92 7.62
C TYR A 22 -3.03 8.13 8.46
N ARG A 23 -4.11 7.40 8.15
CA ARG A 23 -5.38 7.49 8.89
C ARG A 23 -5.22 7.09 10.36
N GLN A 24 -4.44 6.05 10.64
CA GLN A 24 -4.19 5.57 12.00
C GLN A 24 -3.39 6.61 12.79
N VAL A 25 -2.35 7.17 12.18
CA VAL A 25 -1.56 8.23 12.82
C VAL A 25 -2.40 9.49 13.05
N CYS A 26 -3.27 9.89 12.12
CA CYS A 26 -4.17 11.03 12.35
C CYS A 26 -5.09 10.77 13.55
N LYS A 27 -5.67 9.57 13.67
CA LYS A 27 -6.53 9.21 14.80
C LYS A 27 -5.79 9.17 16.15
N TYR A 28 -4.53 8.74 16.16
CA TYR A 28 -3.67 8.86 17.33
C TYR A 28 -3.42 10.33 17.72
N LEU A 29 -3.14 11.19 16.75
CA LEU A 29 -2.92 12.63 16.98
C LEU A 29 -4.18 13.37 17.43
N GLU A 30 -5.35 12.89 17.03
CA GLU A 30 -6.66 13.36 17.49
C GLU A 30 -7.05 12.79 18.87
N GLY A 31 -6.24 11.90 19.47
CA GLY A 31 -6.49 11.31 20.79
C GLY A 31 -7.43 10.10 20.81
N PHE A 32 -7.83 9.57 19.65
CA PHE A 32 -8.75 8.42 19.56
C PHE A 32 -8.08 7.06 19.83
N PHE A 33 -6.76 6.95 19.66
CA PHE A 33 -6.01 5.71 19.87
C PHE A 33 -4.82 5.95 20.78
N SER A 34 -4.42 4.92 21.53
CA SER A 34 -3.08 4.86 22.12
C SER A 34 -2.02 4.64 21.02
N TYR A 35 -0.74 4.82 21.37
CA TYR A 35 0.35 4.56 20.42
C TYR A 35 0.37 3.08 19.96
N ASP A 36 0.22 2.15 20.89
CA ASP A 36 0.24 0.71 20.58
C ASP A 36 -0.97 0.31 19.73
N GLU A 37 -2.15 0.87 20.04
CA GLU A 37 -3.35 0.64 19.25
C GLU A 37 -3.19 1.19 17.82
N MET A 38 -2.59 2.36 17.67
CA MET A 38 -2.27 2.95 16.37
C MET A 38 -1.36 2.02 15.55
N VAL A 39 -0.27 1.52 16.14
CA VAL A 39 0.66 0.60 15.47
C VAL A 39 -0.04 -0.68 15.05
N TYR A 40 -0.79 -1.30 15.97
CA TYR A 40 -1.53 -2.53 15.71
C TYR A 40 -2.53 -2.36 14.56
N ARG A 41 -3.34 -1.29 14.60
CA ARG A 41 -4.32 -0.99 13.54
C ARG A 41 -3.66 -0.66 12.20
N ALA A 42 -2.50 -0.01 12.20
CA ALA A 42 -1.76 0.30 10.98
C ALA A 42 -1.27 -1.00 10.31
N LEU A 43 -0.70 -1.92 11.09
CA LEU A 43 -0.24 -3.22 10.61
C LEU A 43 -1.40 -4.07 10.05
N ILE A 44 -2.56 -4.09 10.71
CA ILE A 44 -3.76 -4.76 10.17
C ILE A 44 -4.18 -4.13 8.84
N ALA A 45 -4.25 -2.81 8.77
CA ALA A 45 -4.68 -2.12 7.56
C ALA A 45 -3.75 -2.41 6.37
N THR A 46 -2.43 -2.48 6.59
CA THR A 46 -1.45 -2.86 5.57
C THR A 46 -1.63 -4.31 5.11
N ARG A 47 -1.86 -5.25 6.03
CA ARG A 47 -2.17 -6.65 5.67
C ARG A 47 -3.46 -6.78 4.87
N GLN A 48 -4.49 -6.05 5.25
CA GLN A 48 -5.75 -6.02 4.51
C GLN A 48 -5.58 -5.43 3.11
N LEU A 49 -4.75 -4.39 2.96
CA LEU A 49 -4.43 -3.83 1.65
C LEU A 49 -3.70 -4.87 0.78
N ALA A 50 -2.65 -5.50 1.30
CA ALA A 50 -1.91 -6.55 0.59
C ALA A 50 -2.83 -7.72 0.20
N LYS A 51 -3.72 -8.17 1.09
CA LYS A 51 -4.72 -9.21 0.78
C LYS A 51 -5.64 -8.79 -0.37
N ARG A 52 -6.11 -7.54 -0.38
CA ARG A 52 -6.93 -7.02 -1.49
C ARG A 52 -6.13 -6.96 -2.78
N GLN A 53 -4.90 -6.44 -2.76
CA GLN A 53 -4.01 -6.42 -3.93
C GLN A 53 -3.84 -7.83 -4.50
N MET A 54 -3.53 -8.81 -3.66
CA MET A 54 -3.43 -10.21 -4.10
C MET A 54 -4.74 -10.74 -4.68
N THR A 55 -5.89 -10.41 -4.06
CA THR A 55 -7.21 -10.82 -4.59
C THR A 55 -7.48 -10.25 -5.99
N TRP A 56 -7.03 -9.03 -6.27
CA TRP A 56 -7.12 -8.43 -7.60
C TRP A 56 -6.15 -9.11 -8.58
N LEU A 57 -4.89 -9.28 -8.20
CA LEU A 57 -3.86 -9.87 -9.04
C LEU A 57 -4.17 -11.33 -9.40
N THR A 58 -4.70 -12.14 -8.47
CA THR A 58 -5.06 -13.54 -8.76
C THR A 58 -6.22 -13.69 -9.74
N ARG A 59 -7.06 -12.66 -9.89
CA ARG A 59 -8.18 -12.64 -10.84
C ARG A 59 -7.83 -12.01 -12.18
N TRP A 60 -6.65 -11.41 -12.30
CA TRP A 60 -6.24 -10.73 -13.52
C TRP A 60 -5.73 -11.76 -14.55
N LYS A 61 -6.38 -11.81 -15.72
CA LYS A 61 -5.94 -12.62 -16.86
C LYS A 61 -4.63 -12.08 -17.45
N ASP A 62 -3.82 -12.98 -18.00
CA ASP A 62 -2.56 -12.65 -18.69
C ASP A 62 -1.48 -11.97 -17.85
N ILE A 63 -1.60 -12.04 -16.51
CA ILE A 63 -0.55 -11.63 -15.60
C ILE A 63 0.67 -12.56 -15.74
N THR A 64 1.86 -11.95 -15.74
CA THR A 64 3.13 -12.67 -15.62
C THR A 64 3.68 -12.45 -14.23
N TRP A 65 3.68 -13.50 -13.42
CA TRP A 65 4.24 -13.46 -12.08
C TRP A 65 5.76 -13.44 -12.16
N LEU A 66 6.36 -12.47 -11.48
CA LEU A 66 7.81 -12.36 -11.31
C LEU A 66 8.21 -12.93 -9.95
N SER A 67 9.39 -13.52 -9.87
CA SER A 67 9.94 -14.07 -8.64
C SER A 67 10.92 -13.08 -8.00
N GLN A 68 11.39 -13.39 -6.80
CA GLN A 68 12.48 -12.64 -6.15
C GLN A 68 13.84 -12.83 -6.84
N ASP A 69 13.97 -13.86 -7.68
CA ASP A 69 15.16 -14.01 -8.50
C ASP A 69 15.09 -13.07 -9.70
N ILE A 70 16.03 -12.12 -9.69
CA ILE A 70 16.15 -11.09 -10.72
C ILE A 70 16.49 -11.72 -12.06
N GLN A 71 17.40 -12.71 -12.10
CA GLN A 71 17.87 -13.28 -13.37
C GLN A 71 16.75 -14.04 -14.07
N SER A 72 16.03 -14.89 -13.34
CA SER A 72 14.83 -15.56 -13.85
C SER A 72 13.78 -14.57 -14.34
N SER A 73 13.49 -13.53 -13.54
CA SER A 73 12.47 -12.54 -13.88
C SER A 73 12.82 -11.71 -15.12
N LEU A 74 14.08 -11.30 -15.26
CA LEU A 74 14.55 -10.59 -16.45
C LEU A 74 14.38 -11.45 -17.69
N SER A 75 14.80 -12.72 -17.64
CA SER A 75 14.68 -13.64 -18.78
C SER A 75 13.23 -13.86 -19.23
N LEU A 76 12.27 -13.87 -18.30
CA LEU A 76 10.84 -13.99 -18.60
C LEU A 76 10.30 -12.74 -19.29
N VAL A 77 10.72 -11.56 -18.82
CA VAL A 77 10.29 -10.28 -19.39
C VAL A 77 10.83 -10.11 -20.82
N THR A 78 12.12 -10.40 -21.06
CA THR A 78 12.70 -10.29 -22.42
C THR A 78 11.99 -11.20 -23.40
N LYS A 79 11.78 -12.48 -23.04
CA LYS A 79 11.04 -13.44 -23.89
C LYS A 79 9.65 -12.94 -24.24
N LYS A 80 8.93 -12.35 -23.28
CA LYS A 80 7.58 -11.85 -23.51
C LYS A 80 7.57 -10.63 -24.43
N ILE A 81 8.54 -9.73 -24.31
CA ILE A 81 8.69 -8.58 -25.21
C ILE A 81 9.04 -9.02 -26.64
N GLU A 82 9.94 -9.99 -26.80
CA GLU A 82 10.34 -10.53 -28.10
C GLU A 82 9.17 -11.20 -28.84
N ASN A 83 8.35 -11.97 -28.13
CA ASN A 83 7.16 -12.63 -28.68
C ASN A 83 5.98 -11.70 -28.98
N THR A 84 6.07 -10.42 -28.61
CA THR A 84 5.01 -9.42 -28.89
C THR A 84 5.29 -8.62 -30.18
N LYS A 85 6.47 -8.80 -30.80
CA LYS A 85 6.78 -8.32 -32.15
C LYS A 85 6.33 -9.34 -33.19
#